data_AF-A0A656XUP6-F1
#
_entry.id   AF-A0A656XUP6-F1
#
_cell.length_a   1.000
_cell.length_b   1.000
_cell.length_c   1.000
_cell.angle_alpha   90.00
_cell.angle_beta   90.00
_cell.angle_gamma   90.00
#
_symmetry.space_group_name_H-M   'P 1'
#
loop_
_entity.id
_entity.type
_entity.pdbx_description
1 polymer ?
#
loop_
_entity_poly.entity_id
_entity_poly.type
_entity_poly.pdbx_seq_one_letter_code
_entity_poly.pdbx_strand_id
1 'polypeptide(L)'
;MTKHLEAVASSLVGANLTPAGWLDREDLAAVVRSGYDPATAARTEDAAVNLAGPMGVHELWSMLRTDSSVHATYWVVEWPRSEVHPTFLQPLLLGEPMPRTVTLIAEPLATARALREIRRTKAEHIADAAQRARIGQVEAESTRAEVDDLERREAELVAGHGDLRFTGLITVSATSESELEQRCAALETAAAQAMCEVRRLFGQQGQAHLAAALPLARGVL
;
A
#
# COMPACT_ATOMS: atom_id res chain seq x y z
N MET A 1 -4.23 12.74 23.42
CA MET A 1 -4.40 12.72 21.95
C MET A 1 -3.83 13.97 21.30
N THR A 2 -4.24 15.17 21.74
CA THR A 2 -3.77 16.49 21.20
C THR A 2 -2.25 16.64 21.14
N LYS A 3 -1.52 16.30 22.22
CA LYS A 3 -0.05 16.37 22.23
C LYS A 3 0.66 15.49 21.18
N HIS A 4 0.07 14.34 20.83
CA HIS A 4 0.65 13.46 19.81
C HIS A 4 0.42 14.02 18.41
N LEU A 5 -0.76 14.60 18.17
CA LEU A 5 -1.09 15.28 16.91
C LEU A 5 -0.19 16.50 16.69
N GLU A 6 0.05 17.31 17.74
CA GLU A 6 0.98 18.45 17.69
C GLU A 6 2.41 18.01 17.40
N ALA A 7 2.87 16.92 18.01
CA ALA A 7 4.20 16.38 17.75
C ALA A 7 4.37 15.91 16.29
N VAL A 8 3.35 15.25 15.72
CA VAL A 8 3.37 14.86 14.30
C VAL A 8 3.41 16.08 13.40
N ALA A 9 2.56 17.09 13.65
CA ALA A 9 2.56 18.33 12.87
C ALA A 9 3.93 19.04 12.92
N SER A 10 4.55 19.11 14.11
CA SER A 10 5.89 19.68 14.27
C SER A 10 6.96 18.90 13.50
N SER A 11 6.89 17.57 13.49
CA SER A 11 7.83 16.74 12.74
C SER A 11 7.68 16.92 11.23
N LEU A 12 6.44 17.06 10.72
CA LEU A 12 6.19 17.36 9.31
C LEU A 12 6.78 18.71 8.90
N VAL A 13 6.60 19.75 9.73
CA VAL A 13 7.22 21.06 9.50
C VAL A 13 8.75 20.97 9.55
N GLY A 14 9.30 20.22 10.51
CA GLY A 14 10.75 19.96 10.57
C GLY A 14 11.30 19.22 9.34
N ALA A 15 10.45 18.49 8.63
CA ALA A 15 10.75 17.85 7.34
C ALA A 15 10.50 18.78 6.12
N ASN A 16 10.33 20.09 6.32
CA ASN A 16 9.97 21.07 5.30
C ASN A 16 8.65 20.78 4.56
N LEU A 17 7.71 20.10 5.21
CA LEU A 17 6.35 19.92 4.69
C LEU A 17 5.42 21.00 5.23
N THR A 18 4.44 21.39 4.43
CA THR A 18 3.41 22.37 4.82
C THR A 18 2.08 21.64 5.05
N PRO A 19 1.78 21.15 6.27
CA PRO A 19 0.51 20.48 6.54
C PRO A 19 -0.66 21.47 6.45
N ALA A 20 -1.71 21.10 5.72
CA ALA A 20 -2.90 21.94 5.57
C ALA A 20 -3.77 22.01 6.85
N GLY A 21 -3.59 21.06 7.77
CA GLY A 21 -4.36 20.95 9.01
C GLY A 21 -4.83 19.53 9.27
N TRP A 22 -5.57 19.35 10.36
CA TRP A 22 -6.31 18.11 10.63
C TRP A 22 -7.68 18.20 9.97
N LEU A 23 -8.15 17.08 9.40
CA LEU A 23 -9.52 17.00 8.89
C LEU A 23 -10.49 17.21 10.06
N ASP A 24 -11.42 18.13 9.89
CA ASP A 24 -12.54 18.26 10.82
C ASP A 24 -13.59 17.16 10.58
N ARG A 25 -14.75 17.26 11.23
CA ARG A 25 -15.82 16.27 11.08
C ARG A 25 -16.37 16.23 9.65
N GLU A 26 -16.55 17.39 9.03
CA GLU A 26 -17.17 17.53 7.71
C GLU A 26 -16.20 17.07 6.64
N ASP A 27 -14.93 17.47 6.76
CA ASP A 27 -13.84 17.00 5.90
C ASP A 27 -13.68 15.48 5.98
N LEU A 28 -13.65 14.92 7.19
CA LEU A 28 -13.51 13.47 7.37
C LEU A 28 -14.70 12.73 6.75
N ALA A 29 -15.91 13.24 6.96
CA ALA A 29 -17.12 12.64 6.40
C ALA A 29 -17.13 12.72 4.86
N ALA A 30 -16.65 13.82 4.28
CA ALA A 30 -16.48 13.97 2.84
C ALA A 30 -15.45 12.98 2.27
N VAL A 31 -14.30 12.80 2.95
CA VAL A 31 -13.28 11.82 2.53
C VAL A 31 -13.82 10.40 2.61
N VAL A 32 -14.49 10.01 3.71
CA VAL A 32 -15.07 8.67 3.85
C VAL A 32 -16.12 8.42 2.75
N ARG A 33 -16.97 9.39 2.45
CA ARG A 33 -17.95 9.28 1.38
C ARG A 33 -17.28 9.11 0.02
N SER A 34 -16.22 9.87 -0.27
CA SER A 34 -15.47 9.77 -1.52
C SER A 34 -14.80 8.41 -1.72
N GLY A 35 -14.42 7.74 -0.62
CA GLY A 35 -13.86 6.38 -0.65
C GLY A 35 -14.87 5.34 -1.14
N TYR A 36 -16.13 5.47 -0.72
CA TYR A 36 -17.21 4.55 -1.10
C TYR A 36 -17.98 4.96 -2.37
N ASP A 37 -18.00 6.25 -2.70
CA ASP A 37 -18.68 6.79 -3.87
C ASP A 37 -17.83 7.91 -4.52
N PRO A 38 -16.82 7.53 -5.33
CA PRO A 38 -15.98 8.49 -6.02
C PRO A 38 -16.73 9.31 -7.08
N ALA A 39 -17.90 8.86 -7.55
CA ALA A 39 -18.71 9.60 -8.51
C ALA A 39 -19.41 10.81 -7.86
N THR A 40 -19.70 10.73 -6.55
CA THR A 40 -20.22 11.87 -5.78
C THR A 40 -19.15 12.86 -5.35
N ALA A 41 -17.90 12.42 -5.20
CA ALA A 41 -16.79 13.30 -4.82
C ALA A 41 -16.62 14.48 -5.80
N ALA A 42 -16.83 14.25 -7.09
CA ALA A 42 -16.78 15.28 -8.14
C ALA A 42 -17.95 16.27 -8.14
N ARG A 43 -19.00 16.04 -7.34
CA ARG A 43 -20.26 16.82 -7.33
C ARG A 43 -20.48 17.60 -6.02
N THR A 44 -19.49 17.61 -5.13
CA THR A 44 -19.64 18.13 -3.77
C THR A 44 -19.59 19.66 -3.76
N GLU A 45 -20.71 20.31 -4.10
CA GLU A 45 -20.90 21.75 -3.84
C GLU A 45 -21.89 22.05 -2.71
N ASP A 46 -22.85 21.19 -2.31
CA ASP A 46 -23.91 21.66 -1.39
C ASP A 46 -24.68 20.62 -0.52
N ALA A 47 -24.18 19.40 -0.32
CA ALA A 47 -24.93 18.40 0.46
C ALA A 47 -24.51 18.36 1.95
N ALA A 48 -25.41 18.79 2.85
CA ALA A 48 -25.27 18.57 4.29
C ALA A 48 -24.98 17.09 4.58
N VAL A 49 -23.80 16.82 5.15
CA VAL A 49 -23.27 15.45 5.33
C VAL A 49 -23.93 14.78 6.54
N ASN A 50 -25.19 14.34 6.37
CA ASN A 50 -25.89 13.59 7.43
C ASN A 50 -25.44 12.11 7.51
N LEU A 51 -24.83 11.59 6.43
CA LEU A 51 -24.33 10.21 6.35
C LEU A 51 -22.95 10.20 5.67
N ALA A 52 -21.93 9.75 6.41
CA ALA A 52 -20.54 9.70 5.94
C ALA A 52 -20.22 8.41 5.16
N GLY A 53 -20.97 7.33 5.37
CA GLY A 53 -20.76 6.02 4.75
C GLY A 53 -21.94 5.57 3.88
N PRO A 54 -21.79 4.45 3.16
CA PRO A 54 -22.82 3.92 2.27
C PRO A 54 -24.02 3.38 3.06
N MET A 55 -25.18 3.33 2.41
CA MET A 55 -26.41 2.75 2.97
C MET A 55 -26.44 1.23 2.87
N GLY A 56 -25.89 0.68 1.79
CA GLY A 56 -25.75 -0.75 1.55
C GLY A 56 -24.32 -1.13 1.24
N VAL A 57 -23.86 -2.23 1.83
CA VAL A 57 -22.59 -2.87 1.50
C VAL A 57 -22.85 -4.34 1.24
N HIS A 58 -22.40 -4.83 0.09
CA HIS A 58 -22.42 -6.25 -0.24
C HIS A 58 -21.03 -6.69 -0.66
N GLU A 59 -20.41 -7.53 0.17
CA GLU A 59 -19.11 -8.10 -0.11
C GLU A 59 -19.27 -9.36 -0.96
N LEU A 60 -18.62 -9.36 -2.12
CA LEU A 60 -18.45 -10.53 -2.97
C LEU A 60 -17.00 -11.01 -2.87
N TRP A 61 -16.76 -12.24 -3.35
CA TRP A 61 -15.44 -12.85 -3.26
C TRP A 61 -14.31 -12.00 -3.85
N SER A 62 -14.56 -11.33 -4.99
CA SER A 62 -13.57 -10.51 -5.66
C SER A 62 -13.77 -9.01 -5.43
N MET A 63 -14.95 -8.53 -5.06
CA MET A 63 -15.25 -7.10 -5.02
C MET A 63 -16.16 -6.71 -3.86
N LEU A 64 -16.14 -5.44 -3.50
CA LEU A 64 -17.09 -4.81 -2.60
C LEU A 64 -18.07 -3.96 -3.41
N ARG A 65 -19.38 -4.18 -3.24
CA ARG A 65 -20.41 -3.35 -3.83
C ARG A 65 -20.99 -2.41 -2.79
N THR A 66 -21.11 -1.13 -3.13
CA THR A 66 -21.75 -0.07 -2.35
C THR A 66 -23.00 0.43 -3.08
N ASP A 67 -23.61 1.51 -2.60
CA ASP A 67 -24.83 2.10 -3.16
C ASP A 67 -24.74 2.35 -4.68
N SER A 68 -23.61 2.92 -5.12
CA SER A 68 -23.43 3.43 -6.48
C SER A 68 -22.16 2.93 -7.16
N SER A 69 -21.30 2.20 -6.43
CA SER A 69 -19.98 1.81 -6.90
C SER A 69 -19.66 0.35 -6.58
N VAL A 70 -18.72 -0.18 -7.34
CA VAL A 70 -18.07 -1.48 -7.08
C VAL A 70 -16.57 -1.25 -6.96
N HIS A 71 -15.94 -1.98 -6.04
CA HIS A 71 -14.54 -1.76 -5.66
C HIS A 71 -13.77 -3.07 -5.66
N ALA A 72 -12.50 -3.02 -6.05
CA ALA A 72 -11.56 -4.11 -5.91
C ALA A 72 -10.30 -3.60 -5.20
N THR A 73 -9.88 -4.30 -4.15
CA THR A 73 -8.68 -3.95 -3.39
C THR A 73 -7.59 -5.01 -3.58
N TYR A 74 -6.39 -4.50 -3.83
CA TYR A 74 -5.15 -5.23 -4.06
C TYR A 74 -4.14 -4.95 -2.95
N TRP A 75 -3.29 -5.93 -2.69
CA TRP A 75 -2.08 -5.85 -1.88
C TRP A 75 -0.87 -5.83 -2.83
N VAL A 76 0.16 -5.05 -2.51
CA VAL A 76 1.48 -5.11 -3.17
C VAL A 76 2.31 -6.23 -2.54
N VAL A 77 2.43 -7.37 -3.23
CA VAL A 77 3.18 -8.57 -2.81
C VAL A 77 4.65 -8.30 -2.84
N GLU A 78 5.09 -7.63 -3.88
CA GLU A 78 6.49 -7.41 -4.12
C GLU A 78 6.71 -6.00 -4.60
N TRP A 79 7.60 -5.31 -3.90
CA TRP A 79 8.17 -4.05 -4.35
C TRP A 79 9.36 -4.34 -5.29
N PRO A 80 9.83 -3.35 -6.07
CA PRO A 80 10.97 -3.56 -6.95
C PRO A 80 12.18 -4.15 -6.21
N ARG A 81 12.73 -5.25 -6.74
CA ARG A 81 13.88 -5.95 -6.13
C ARG A 81 15.22 -5.25 -6.36
N SER A 82 15.29 -4.35 -7.33
CA SER A 82 16.48 -3.56 -7.64
C SER A 82 16.33 -2.14 -7.11
N GLU A 83 17.47 -1.46 -6.97
CA GLU A 83 17.46 -0.02 -6.71
C GLU A 83 16.75 0.71 -7.85
N VAL A 84 15.73 1.49 -7.51
CA VAL A 84 14.89 2.22 -8.46
C VAL A 84 14.72 3.66 -8.00
N HIS A 85 14.64 4.58 -8.94
CA HIS A 85 14.30 5.96 -8.64
C HIS A 85 12.85 6.03 -8.11
N PRO A 86 12.51 6.89 -7.14
CA PRO A 86 11.17 6.98 -6.54
C PRO A 86 10.01 7.17 -7.53
N THR A 87 10.30 7.63 -8.74
CA THR A 87 9.33 7.74 -9.85
C THR A 87 8.81 6.39 -10.35
N PHE A 88 9.33 5.25 -9.88
CA PHE A 88 8.80 3.93 -10.24
C PHE A 88 7.29 3.78 -9.92
N LEU A 89 6.77 4.49 -8.91
CA LEU A 89 5.33 4.50 -8.57
C LEU A 89 4.48 5.33 -9.53
N GLN A 90 5.08 6.10 -10.45
CA GLN A 90 4.36 6.99 -11.35
C GLN A 90 3.27 6.29 -12.17
N PRO A 91 3.44 5.09 -12.74
CA PRO A 91 2.37 4.39 -13.45
C PRO A 91 1.15 4.09 -12.56
N LEU A 92 1.39 3.80 -11.28
CA LEU A 92 0.35 3.51 -10.30
C LEU A 92 -0.36 4.77 -9.79
N LEU A 93 0.33 5.91 -9.72
CA LEU A 93 -0.21 7.16 -9.17
C LEU A 93 -0.79 8.10 -10.24
N LEU A 94 -0.08 8.23 -11.36
CA LEU A 94 -0.33 9.21 -12.41
C LEU A 94 -0.63 8.58 -13.78
N GLY A 95 -0.85 7.27 -13.81
CA GLY A 95 -1.25 6.56 -15.04
C GLY A 95 -2.65 6.97 -15.51
N GLU A 96 -3.35 6.04 -16.17
CA GLU A 96 -4.69 6.30 -16.73
C GLU A 96 -5.65 6.95 -15.71
N PRO A 97 -6.37 8.02 -16.07
CA PRO A 97 -7.25 8.71 -15.13
C PRO A 97 -8.43 7.83 -14.72
N MET A 98 -8.26 7.12 -13.61
CA MET A 98 -9.29 6.29 -12.98
C MET A 98 -9.34 6.59 -11.48
N PRO A 99 -10.55 6.68 -10.89
CA PRO A 99 -10.74 6.67 -9.46
C PRO A 99 -10.03 5.48 -8.80
N ARG A 100 -8.93 5.79 -8.10
CA ARG A 100 -8.14 4.83 -7.34
C ARG A 100 -7.65 5.48 -6.06
N THR A 101 -7.46 4.67 -5.04
CA THR A 101 -6.76 5.07 -3.81
C THR A 101 -5.55 4.17 -3.64
N VAL A 102 -4.38 4.78 -3.47
CA VAL A 102 -3.13 4.08 -3.14
C VAL A 102 -2.75 4.46 -1.73
N THR A 103 -2.62 3.43 -0.88
CA THR A 103 -2.24 3.57 0.52
C THR A 103 -0.91 2.86 0.74
N LEU A 104 0.05 3.61 1.27
CA LEU A 104 1.36 3.10 1.68
C LEU A 104 1.47 3.21 3.20
N ILE A 105 1.66 2.08 3.86
CA ILE A 105 1.84 2.00 5.31
C ILE A 105 3.32 1.71 5.57
N ALA A 106 4.00 2.64 6.24
CA ALA A 106 5.38 2.49 6.64
C ALA A 106 5.45 2.16 8.13
N GLU A 107 5.84 0.92 8.45
CA GLU A 107 6.01 0.45 9.83
C GLU A 107 7.50 0.45 10.20
N PRO A 108 7.91 1.22 11.23
CA PRO A 108 9.28 1.18 11.72
C PRO A 108 9.57 -0.15 12.41
N LEU A 109 10.62 -0.83 11.94
CA LEU A 109 11.12 -2.03 12.58
C LEU A 109 12.18 -1.66 13.63
N ALA A 110 12.01 -2.18 14.84
CA ALA A 110 13.06 -2.05 15.86
C ALA A 110 14.36 -2.70 15.34
N THR A 111 15.50 -2.03 15.49
CA THR A 111 16.81 -2.49 14.99
C THR A 111 17.11 -3.94 15.40
N ALA A 112 16.82 -4.31 16.65
CA ALA A 112 17.03 -5.68 17.14
C ALA A 112 16.11 -6.72 16.48
N ARG A 113 14.92 -6.33 16.03
CA ARG A 113 14.02 -7.20 15.26
C ARG A 113 14.51 -7.33 13.81
N ALA A 114 14.84 -6.21 13.17
CA ALA A 114 15.36 -6.19 11.79
C ALA A 114 16.65 -7.03 11.66
N LEU A 115 17.63 -6.84 12.55
CA LEU A 115 18.87 -7.65 12.55
C LEU A 115 18.61 -9.15 12.76
N ARG A 116 17.61 -9.53 13.55
CA ARG A 116 17.25 -10.95 13.73
C ARG A 116 16.63 -11.54 12.48
N GLU A 117 15.78 -10.79 11.81
CA GLU A 117 15.16 -11.18 10.54
C GLU A 117 16.20 -11.35 9.44
N ILE A 118 17.11 -10.37 9.28
CA ILE A 118 18.24 -10.46 8.33
C ILE A 118 19.10 -11.70 8.62
N ARG A 119 19.45 -11.96 9.88
CA ARG A 119 20.25 -13.14 10.25
C ARG A 119 19.54 -14.46 9.92
N ARG A 120 18.23 -14.53 10.15
CA ARG A 120 17.41 -15.70 9.79
C ARG A 120 17.44 -15.92 8.27
N THR A 121 17.16 -14.89 7.49
CA THR A 121 17.14 -14.98 6.02
C THR A 121 18.53 -15.32 5.46
N LYS A 122 19.61 -14.74 6.01
CA LYS A 122 20.99 -15.15 5.64
C LYS A 122 21.26 -16.62 5.95
N ALA A 123 20.80 -17.14 7.10
CA ALA A 123 20.96 -18.55 7.44
C ALA A 123 20.19 -19.48 6.49
N GLU A 124 18.98 -19.09 6.09
CA GLU A 124 18.17 -19.78 5.07
C GLU A 124 18.90 -19.81 3.71
N HIS A 125 19.41 -18.66 3.25
CA HIS A 125 20.21 -18.60 2.00
C HIS A 125 21.47 -19.47 2.05
N ILE A 126 22.19 -19.50 3.17
CA ILE A 126 23.39 -20.35 3.34
C ILE A 126 23.01 -21.84 3.27
N ALA A 127 21.90 -22.24 3.93
CA ALA A 127 21.42 -23.62 3.88
C ALA A 127 21.02 -24.02 2.45
N ASP A 128 20.28 -23.16 1.75
CA ASP A 128 19.86 -23.38 0.36
C ASP A 128 21.06 -23.41 -0.60
N ALA A 129 22.05 -22.55 -0.40
CA ALA A 129 23.30 -22.56 -1.16
C ALA A 129 24.08 -23.87 -0.96
N ALA A 130 24.18 -24.36 0.27
CA ALA A 130 24.83 -25.64 0.57
C ALA A 130 24.11 -26.83 -0.10
N GLN A 131 22.77 -26.82 -0.10
CA GLN A 131 21.98 -27.83 -0.80
C GLN A 131 22.18 -27.77 -2.32
N ARG A 132 22.16 -26.57 -2.92
CA ARG A 132 22.40 -26.34 -4.35
C ARG A 132 23.79 -26.79 -4.79
N ALA A 133 24.81 -26.46 -4.01
CA ALA A 133 26.18 -26.92 -4.25
C ALA A 133 26.27 -28.46 -4.24
N ARG A 134 25.56 -29.13 -3.33
CA ARG A 134 25.53 -30.61 -3.27
C ARG A 134 24.93 -31.26 -4.52
N ILE A 135 23.94 -30.62 -5.15
CA ILE A 135 23.26 -31.13 -6.36
C ILE A 135 23.84 -30.57 -7.67
N GLY A 136 24.92 -29.77 -7.60
CA GLY A 136 25.59 -29.19 -8.76
C GLY A 136 24.79 -28.10 -9.48
N GLN A 137 23.84 -27.47 -8.79
CA GLN A 137 23.02 -26.40 -9.35
C GLN A 137 23.76 -25.06 -9.26
N VAL A 138 23.80 -24.33 -10.39
CA VAL A 138 24.39 -22.99 -10.46
C VAL A 138 23.45 -21.97 -9.78
N GLU A 139 24.05 -21.06 -9.02
CA GLU A 139 23.31 -19.98 -8.35
C GLU A 139 22.77 -18.97 -9.37
N ALA A 140 21.53 -18.54 -9.16
CA ALA A 140 20.89 -17.54 -10.00
C ALA A 140 21.34 -16.13 -9.60
N GLU A 141 21.48 -15.23 -10.57
CA GLU A 141 21.85 -13.84 -10.32
C GLU A 141 20.86 -13.12 -9.38
N SER A 142 19.57 -13.51 -9.42
CA SER A 142 18.56 -12.98 -8.51
C SER A 142 18.84 -13.32 -7.04
N THR A 143 19.34 -14.52 -6.76
CA THR A 143 19.74 -14.92 -5.40
C THR A 143 20.94 -14.10 -4.93
N ARG A 144 21.91 -13.84 -5.82
CA ARG A 144 23.07 -13.02 -5.48
C ARG A 144 22.65 -11.58 -5.14
N ALA A 145 21.79 -10.98 -5.96
CA ALA A 145 21.25 -9.65 -5.70
C ALA A 145 20.48 -9.55 -4.38
N GLU A 146 19.72 -10.60 -4.01
CA GLU A 146 19.01 -10.67 -2.72
C GLU A 146 19.99 -10.69 -1.53
N VAL A 147 21.10 -11.44 -1.63
CA VAL A 147 22.15 -11.48 -0.60
C VAL A 147 22.85 -10.13 -0.47
N ASP A 148 23.20 -9.50 -1.59
CA ASP A 148 23.84 -8.18 -1.61
C ASP A 148 22.90 -7.10 -0.98
N ASP A 149 21.58 -7.18 -1.23
CA ASP A 149 20.60 -6.29 -0.59
C ASP A 149 20.54 -6.49 0.93
N LEU A 150 20.56 -7.74 1.40
CA LEU A 150 20.59 -8.05 2.83
C LEU A 150 21.86 -7.54 3.52
N GLU A 151 23.01 -7.62 2.86
CA GLU A 151 24.27 -7.09 3.37
C GLU A 151 24.25 -5.56 3.47
N ARG A 152 23.74 -4.89 2.43
CA ARG A 152 23.55 -3.43 2.44
C ARG A 152 22.63 -2.99 3.58
N ARG A 153 21.46 -3.63 3.73
CA ARG A 153 20.51 -3.33 4.82
C ARG A 153 21.11 -3.56 6.21
N GLU A 154 21.91 -4.61 6.39
CA GLU A 154 22.61 -4.84 7.66
C GLU A 154 23.60 -3.73 7.96
N ALA A 155 24.38 -3.29 6.97
CA ALA A 155 25.33 -2.19 7.12
C ALA A 155 24.63 -0.87 7.46
N GLU A 156 23.49 -0.58 6.82
CA GLU A 156 22.67 0.60 7.11
C GLU A 156 22.14 0.61 8.55
N LEU A 157 21.62 -0.53 9.01
CA LEU A 157 21.15 -0.69 10.39
C LEU A 157 22.28 -0.50 11.41
N VAL A 158 23.48 -1.02 11.12
CA VAL A 158 24.67 -0.86 11.98
C VAL A 158 25.14 0.60 11.99
N ALA A 159 25.01 1.32 10.87
CA ALA A 159 25.29 2.75 10.78
C ALA A 159 24.25 3.64 11.50
N GLY A 160 23.19 3.04 12.05
CA GLY A 160 22.16 3.73 12.82
C GLY A 160 20.96 4.19 11.98
N HIS A 161 20.86 3.76 10.72
CA HIS A 161 19.66 3.98 9.93
C HIS A 161 18.50 3.12 10.47
N GLY A 162 17.29 3.66 10.39
CA GLY A 162 16.06 2.93 10.71
C GLY A 162 15.61 2.08 9.54
N ASP A 163 15.06 0.90 9.82
CA ASP A 163 14.47 0.02 8.81
C ASP A 163 12.94 0.18 8.82
N LEU A 164 12.34 0.19 7.63
CA LEU A 164 10.91 0.42 7.41
C LEU A 164 10.34 -0.74 6.60
N ARG A 165 9.27 -1.33 7.13
CA ARG A 165 8.44 -2.27 6.39
C ARG A 165 7.33 -1.51 5.69
N PHE A 166 7.29 -1.61 4.36
CA PHE A 166 6.26 -0.99 3.54
C PHE A 166 5.17 -2.00 3.17
N THR A 167 3.92 -1.66 3.46
CA THR A 167 2.75 -2.36 2.94
C THR A 167 1.98 -1.45 2.00
N GLY A 168 1.74 -1.93 0.78
CA GLY A 168 0.98 -1.21 -0.24
C GLY A 168 -0.40 -1.80 -0.40
N LEU A 169 -1.43 -0.96 -0.35
CA LEU A 169 -2.80 -1.33 -0.69
C LEU A 169 -3.31 -0.41 -1.80
N ILE A 170 -4.03 -0.98 -2.75
CA ILE A 170 -4.59 -0.22 -3.87
C ILE A 170 -6.05 -0.61 -4.06
N THR A 171 -6.94 0.36 -3.94
CA THR A 171 -8.37 0.18 -4.26
C THR A 171 -8.67 0.86 -5.57
N VAL A 172 -9.23 0.10 -6.52
CA VAL A 172 -9.87 0.65 -7.72
C VAL A 172 -11.38 0.59 -7.57
N SER A 173 -12.04 1.62 -8.04
CA SER A 173 -13.50 1.77 -7.96
C SER A 173 -14.08 1.90 -9.37
N ALA A 174 -15.33 1.53 -9.59
CA ALA A 174 -16.04 1.72 -10.86
C ALA A 174 -17.56 1.82 -10.63
N THR A 175 -18.32 2.20 -11.65
CA THR A 175 -19.79 2.29 -11.58
C THR A 175 -20.49 0.99 -12.02
N SER A 176 -19.74 0.07 -12.63
CA SER A 176 -20.24 -1.24 -13.05
C SER A 176 -19.16 -2.31 -12.91
N GLU A 177 -19.56 -3.57 -12.83
CA GLU A 177 -18.65 -4.71 -12.71
C GLU A 177 -17.75 -4.87 -13.94
N SER A 178 -18.29 -4.65 -15.15
CA SER A 178 -17.49 -4.71 -16.39
C SER A 178 -16.43 -3.61 -16.45
N GLU A 179 -16.77 -2.39 -16.02
CA GLU A 179 -15.80 -1.30 -15.92
C GLU A 179 -14.74 -1.60 -14.83
N LEU A 180 -15.14 -2.21 -13.72
CA LEU A 180 -14.22 -2.62 -12.66
C LEU A 180 -13.17 -3.62 -13.17
N GLU A 181 -13.58 -4.61 -13.96
CA GLU A 181 -12.67 -5.58 -14.56
C GLU A 181 -11.63 -4.92 -15.47
N GLN A 182 -12.06 -3.97 -16.31
CA GLN A 182 -11.15 -3.20 -17.17
C GLN A 182 -10.14 -2.40 -16.34
N ARG A 183 -10.60 -1.71 -15.28
CA ARG A 183 -9.73 -0.95 -14.37
C ARG A 183 -8.77 -1.85 -13.58
N CYS A 184 -9.20 -3.06 -13.20
CA CYS A 184 -8.33 -4.05 -12.57
C CYS A 184 -7.20 -4.48 -13.51
N ALA A 185 -7.50 -4.77 -14.78
CA ALA A 185 -6.48 -5.15 -15.76
C ALA A 185 -5.50 -3.98 -16.03
N ALA A 186 -5.99 -2.75 -16.09
CA ALA A 186 -5.16 -1.56 -16.22
C ALA A 186 -4.26 -1.35 -14.99
N LEU A 187 -4.77 -1.57 -13.78
CA LEU A 187 -3.99 -1.53 -12.55
C LEU A 187 -2.86 -2.57 -12.56
N GLU A 188 -3.16 -3.82 -12.94
CA GLU A 188 -2.16 -4.90 -13.00
C GLU A 188 -1.06 -4.58 -14.03
N THR A 189 -1.44 -3.99 -15.17
CA THR A 189 -0.47 -3.50 -16.17
C THR A 189 0.40 -2.37 -15.61
N ALA A 190 -0.21 -1.41 -14.91
CA ALA A 190 0.52 -0.31 -14.28
C ALA A 190 1.46 -0.78 -13.16
N ALA A 191 1.05 -1.79 -12.38
CA ALA A 191 1.89 -2.42 -11.37
C ALA A 191 3.12 -3.09 -12.00
N ALA A 192 2.94 -3.83 -13.10
CA ALA A 192 4.04 -4.44 -13.83
C ALA A 192 5.03 -3.40 -14.38
N GLN A 193 4.53 -2.27 -14.92
CA GLN A 193 5.38 -1.14 -15.34
C GLN A 193 6.14 -0.50 -14.19
N ALA A 194 5.53 -0.48 -13.00
CA ALA A 194 6.15 -0.05 -11.76
C ALA A 194 7.07 -1.12 -11.12
N MET A 195 7.30 -2.25 -11.80
CA MET A 195 8.06 -3.40 -11.26
C MET A 195 7.53 -3.91 -9.91
N CYS A 196 6.22 -3.74 -9.69
CA CYS A 196 5.53 -4.20 -8.49
C CYS A 196 4.67 -5.44 -8.82
N GLU A 197 4.66 -6.43 -7.93
CA GLU A 197 3.68 -7.50 -7.99
C GLU A 197 2.47 -7.16 -7.12
N VAL A 198 1.28 -7.22 -7.70
CA VAL A 198 0.02 -6.99 -6.97
C VAL A 198 -0.85 -8.24 -6.98
N ARG A 199 -1.57 -8.46 -5.88
CA ARG A 199 -2.57 -9.52 -5.77
C ARG A 199 -3.86 -8.96 -5.21
N ARG A 200 -4.97 -9.32 -5.85
CA ARG A 200 -6.31 -8.98 -5.38
C ARG A 200 -6.60 -9.74 -4.09
N LEU A 201 -7.12 -9.05 -3.08
CA LEU A 201 -7.40 -9.62 -1.76
C LEU A 201 -8.77 -10.33 -1.74
N PHE A 202 -8.87 -11.45 -2.44
CA PHE A 202 -10.11 -12.23 -2.52
C PHE A 202 -10.62 -12.66 -1.13
N GLY A 203 -11.94 -12.60 -0.92
CA GLY A 203 -12.62 -13.04 0.30
C GLY A 203 -12.52 -12.08 1.49
N GLN A 204 -11.87 -10.93 1.33
CA GLN A 204 -11.64 -9.94 2.40
C GLN A 204 -11.69 -8.50 1.87
N GLN A 205 -12.49 -8.26 0.84
CA GLN A 205 -12.63 -6.97 0.17
C GLN A 205 -13.18 -5.88 1.08
N GLY A 206 -14.08 -6.22 2.00
CA GLY A 206 -14.66 -5.26 2.94
C GLY A 206 -13.59 -4.69 3.88
N GLN A 207 -12.84 -5.56 4.55
CA GLN A 207 -11.75 -5.15 5.43
C GLN A 207 -10.59 -4.51 4.67
N ALA A 208 -10.23 -5.04 3.50
CA ALA A 208 -9.19 -4.47 2.67
C ALA A 208 -9.55 -3.05 2.21
N HIS A 209 -10.79 -2.80 1.80
CA HIS A 209 -11.27 -1.47 1.41
C HIS A 209 -11.22 -0.48 2.58
N LEU A 210 -11.60 -0.90 3.79
CA LEU A 210 -11.48 -0.05 4.99
C LEU A 210 -10.03 0.38 5.27
N ALA A 211 -9.07 -0.52 5.09
CA ALA A 211 -7.65 -0.24 5.31
C ALA A 211 -7.02 0.58 4.16
N ALA A 212 -7.50 0.37 2.93
CA ALA A 212 -6.91 0.95 1.72
C ALA A 212 -7.52 2.30 1.34
N ALA A 213 -8.84 2.46 1.45
CA ALA A 213 -9.57 3.59 0.88
C ALA A 213 -10.01 4.64 1.91
N LEU A 214 -9.99 4.33 3.21
CA LEU A 214 -10.49 5.22 4.25
C LEU A 214 -9.38 5.71 5.19
N PRO A 215 -9.38 7.01 5.60
CA PRO A 215 -8.36 7.60 6.47
C PRO A 215 -8.60 7.27 7.95
N LEU A 216 -8.96 6.02 8.27
CA LEU A 216 -9.34 5.60 9.62
C LEU A 216 -8.19 4.95 10.40
N ALA A 217 -6.99 4.90 9.81
CA ALA A 217 -5.79 4.29 10.40
C ALA A 217 -6.04 2.88 10.98
N ARG A 218 -6.97 2.13 10.37
CA ARG A 218 -7.16 0.71 10.64
C ARG A 218 -5.97 0.02 9.98
N GLY A 219 -5.05 -0.51 10.78
CA GLY A 219 -3.86 -1.21 10.29
C GLY A 219 -4.22 -2.34 9.31
N VAL A 220 -3.19 -2.88 8.66
CA VAL A 220 -3.34 -4.03 7.76
C VAL A 220 -3.71 -5.27 8.58
N LEU A 221 -4.59 -6.11 8.04
CA LEU A 221 -5.01 -7.40 8.61
C LEU A 221 -3.83 -8.30 8.96
#